data_AF-A0AAE9DH65-F1
#
_entry.id   AF-A0AAE9DH65-F1
#
_cell.length_a   1.000
_cell.length_b   1.000
_cell.length_c   1.000
_cell.angle_alpha   90.00
_cell.angle_beta   90.00
_cell.angle_gamma   90.00
#
_symmetry.space_group_name_H-M   'P 1'
#
loop_
_entity.id
_entity.type
_entity.pdbx_description
1 polymer ?
#
loop_
_entity_poly.entity_id
_entity_poly.type
_entity_poly.pdbx_seq_one_letter_code
_entity_poly.pdbx_strand_id
1 'polypeptide(L)'
;MDNLFDAVELMFDRDASDTQNFIGFKGTNDYLKVFEKKNLNASNMIKKLNLLETMLGLPGKSLIDKMNQWLDSLEKVKTQLAPVEKSINQISNSAYSKDSKNLILSLKEAKTLSQDIGANVRILEDAERIRQNRSLLTNIPQFPEEIKFLIYRAGLAQWADPSIQLKEMLGKIEKLERISGKVRSESVLEMTKIFEEAADITGISGSWTSLNQFSIALKESHLKDKNASMNYFSDVVSLGVDFEFSNHQTRLRTSRTIVLSLVQYFDEIFGHSKPKTVTIEKHVETASLAMIIGICIGIVFVILLATVVAF
;
A
#
# COMPACT_ATOMS: atom_id res chain seq x y z
N MET A 1 26.36 14.20 -47.52
CA MET A 1 26.04 13.63 -46.20
C MET A 1 27.32 13.32 -45.42
N ASP A 2 28.45 13.35 -46.11
CA ASP A 2 29.71 12.74 -45.66
C ASP A 2 30.50 13.65 -44.69
N ASN A 3 30.47 14.97 -44.87
CA ASN A 3 31.29 15.87 -44.04
C ASN A 3 30.79 16.07 -42.58
N LEU A 4 29.60 15.58 -42.21
CA LEU A 4 29.12 15.60 -40.81
C LEU A 4 29.43 14.28 -40.09
N PHE A 5 29.50 13.17 -40.84
CA PHE A 5 29.96 11.90 -40.31
C PHE A 5 31.46 11.96 -40.03
N ASP A 6 32.28 12.55 -40.91
CA ASP A 6 33.71 12.76 -40.67
C ASP A 6 33.98 13.62 -39.42
N ALA A 7 33.12 14.60 -39.13
CA ALA A 7 33.25 15.48 -37.96
C ALA A 7 32.80 14.79 -36.65
N VAL A 8 31.86 13.85 -36.73
CA VAL A 8 31.43 13.03 -35.60
C VAL A 8 32.41 11.88 -35.37
N GLU A 9 33.02 11.33 -36.42
CA GLU A 9 34.04 10.28 -36.35
C GLU A 9 35.35 10.83 -35.77
N LEU A 10 35.74 12.08 -36.08
CA LEU A 10 36.83 12.79 -35.39
C LEU A 10 36.54 13.08 -33.90
N MET A 11 35.28 13.10 -33.47
CA MET A 11 34.93 13.19 -32.04
C MET A 11 34.94 11.84 -31.33
N PHE A 12 34.98 10.74 -32.08
CA PHE A 12 34.87 9.38 -31.56
C PHE A 12 35.94 8.43 -32.12
N ASP A 13 37.13 8.95 -32.46
CA ASP A 13 38.25 8.08 -32.80
C ASP A 13 38.63 7.25 -31.58
N ARG A 14 38.74 5.96 -31.85
CA ARG A 14 38.53 4.86 -30.92
C ARG A 14 39.89 4.25 -30.63
N ASP A 15 40.57 4.76 -29.61
CA ASP A 15 41.50 3.99 -28.77
C ASP A 15 41.92 4.83 -27.55
N ALA A 16 41.11 4.75 -26.49
CA ALA A 16 41.57 5.03 -25.14
C ALA A 16 40.60 4.40 -24.15
N SER A 17 40.92 3.16 -23.75
CA SER A 17 40.81 2.79 -22.34
C SER A 17 41.43 3.94 -21.55
N ASP A 18 40.61 4.72 -20.86
CA ASP A 18 40.87 5.31 -19.54
C ASP A 18 40.02 6.56 -19.34
N THR A 19 39.22 6.52 -18.28
CA THR A 19 38.62 7.67 -17.63
C THR A 19 39.72 8.68 -17.27
N GLN A 20 39.87 9.83 -17.99
CA GLN A 20 40.29 11.11 -17.36
C GLN A 20 40.38 12.41 -18.17
N ASN A 21 40.25 12.49 -19.50
CA ASN A 21 40.54 13.78 -20.19
C ASN A 21 39.31 14.53 -20.69
N PHE A 22 38.70 15.33 -19.81
CA PHE A 22 37.80 16.43 -20.18
C PHE A 22 38.63 17.73 -20.23
N ILE A 23 39.40 17.95 -21.30
CA ILE A 23 40.12 19.23 -21.51
C ILE A 23 39.99 19.66 -22.97
N GLY A 24 39.45 20.88 -23.17
CA GLY A 24 39.90 21.77 -24.23
C GLY A 24 38.98 21.96 -25.44
N PHE A 25 37.79 22.54 -25.26
CA PHE A 25 37.03 23.12 -26.38
C PHE A 25 37.74 24.40 -26.87
N LYS A 26 38.57 24.28 -27.91
CA LYS A 26 39.22 25.40 -28.60
C LYS A 26 38.53 25.62 -29.95
N GLY A 27 37.94 26.80 -30.14
CA GLY A 27 37.59 27.34 -31.47
C GLY A 27 36.10 27.48 -31.80
N THR A 28 35.37 28.34 -31.08
CA THR A 28 33.97 28.71 -31.37
C THR A 28 33.77 29.52 -32.68
N ASN A 29 34.84 30.04 -33.28
CA ASN A 29 34.73 30.95 -34.45
C ASN A 29 34.49 30.25 -35.79
N ASP A 30 34.92 29.00 -35.97
CA ASP A 30 34.71 28.30 -37.26
C ASP A 30 33.28 27.73 -37.38
N TYR A 31 32.66 27.39 -36.26
CA TYR A 31 31.26 26.93 -36.22
C TYR A 31 30.28 28.05 -36.58
N LEU A 32 30.53 29.28 -36.14
CA LEU A 32 29.67 30.44 -36.45
C LEU A 32 29.64 30.75 -37.95
N LYS A 33 30.75 30.58 -38.66
CA LYS A 33 30.80 30.72 -40.13
C LYS A 33 30.00 29.64 -40.86
N VAL A 34 29.89 28.45 -40.29
CA VAL A 34 29.05 27.36 -40.83
C VAL A 34 27.56 27.62 -40.53
N PHE A 35 27.25 28.26 -39.39
CA PHE A 35 25.89 28.63 -39.00
C PHE A 35 25.30 29.78 -39.83
N GLU A 36 26.07 30.83 -40.12
CA GLU A 36 25.61 31.94 -40.98
C GLU A 36 25.36 31.48 -42.42
N LYS A 37 26.14 30.53 -42.94
CA LYS A 37 26.09 30.13 -44.35
C LYS A 37 24.94 29.18 -44.70
N LYS A 38 24.25 28.58 -43.71
CA LYS A 38 23.29 27.47 -43.96
C LYS A 38 21.84 27.73 -43.53
N ASN A 39 21.49 28.93 -43.09
CA ASN A 39 20.11 29.34 -42.78
C ASN A 39 19.31 28.24 -42.01
N LEU A 40 19.94 27.69 -40.96
CA LEU A 40 19.41 26.54 -40.24
C LEU A 40 18.26 26.99 -39.33
N ASN A 41 17.05 26.55 -39.65
CA ASN A 41 15.83 26.85 -38.91
C ASN A 41 15.95 26.33 -37.45
N ALA A 42 15.90 27.26 -36.48
CA ALA A 42 16.04 26.99 -35.05
C ALA A 42 15.05 25.91 -34.54
N SER A 43 13.87 25.82 -35.14
CA SER A 43 12.86 24.79 -34.83
C SER A 43 13.37 23.36 -35.09
N ASN A 44 14.16 23.15 -36.14
CA ASN A 44 14.74 21.85 -36.45
C ASN A 44 15.89 21.48 -35.51
N MET A 45 16.58 22.47 -34.94
CA MET A 45 17.66 22.24 -33.99
C MET A 45 17.10 21.85 -32.60
N ILE A 46 16.06 22.54 -32.15
CA ILE A 46 15.34 22.22 -30.90
C ILE A 46 14.73 20.80 -30.98
N LYS A 47 14.09 20.45 -32.11
CA LYS A 47 13.56 19.09 -32.31
C LYS A 47 14.64 18.01 -32.22
N LYS A 48 15.84 18.28 -32.74
CA LYS A 48 16.95 17.31 -32.72
C LYS A 48 17.60 17.21 -31.34
N LEU A 49 17.70 18.31 -30.58
CA LEU A 49 18.18 18.31 -29.20
C LEU A 49 17.23 17.54 -28.26
N ASN A 50 15.91 17.75 -28.40
CA ASN A 50 14.93 16.99 -27.61
C ASN A 50 14.98 15.49 -27.91
N LEU A 51 15.28 15.11 -29.16
CA LEU A 51 15.42 13.72 -29.56
C LEU A 51 16.68 13.08 -28.98
N LEU A 52 17.77 13.85 -28.89
CA LEU A 52 19.01 13.46 -28.20
C LEU A 52 18.82 13.31 -26.68
N GLU A 53 18.09 14.22 -26.06
CA GLU A 53 17.69 14.15 -24.64
C GLU A 53 16.80 12.92 -24.38
N THR A 54 15.89 12.62 -25.30
CA THR A 54 15.05 11.41 -25.23
C THR A 54 15.88 10.14 -25.40
N MET A 55 16.88 10.13 -26.29
CA MET A 55 17.80 9.00 -26.49
C MET A 55 18.74 8.78 -25.30
N LEU A 56 19.17 9.85 -24.64
CA LEU A 56 19.96 9.79 -23.40
C LEU A 56 19.15 9.28 -22.20
N GLY A 57 17.83 9.45 -22.22
CA GLY A 57 16.89 8.89 -21.24
C GLY A 57 16.48 7.44 -21.48
N LEU A 58 16.87 6.83 -22.62
CA LEU A 58 16.60 5.42 -22.86
C LEU A 58 17.58 4.55 -22.05
N PRO A 59 17.08 3.50 -21.37
CA PRO A 59 17.96 2.58 -20.66
C PRO A 59 18.96 1.98 -21.64
N GLY A 60 20.26 2.21 -21.39
CA GLY A 60 21.33 1.69 -22.22
C GLY A 60 21.25 0.16 -22.34
N LYS A 61 21.80 -0.39 -23.43
CA LYS A 61 21.81 -1.84 -23.72
C LYS A 61 22.22 -2.69 -22.52
N SER A 62 23.18 -2.23 -21.71
CA SER A 62 23.64 -2.91 -20.50
C SER A 62 22.58 -3.03 -19.39
N LEU A 63 21.65 -2.08 -19.28
CA LEU A 63 20.54 -2.14 -18.32
C LEU A 63 19.45 -3.09 -18.82
N ILE A 64 19.14 -3.06 -20.12
CA ILE A 64 18.21 -3.99 -20.76
C ILE A 64 18.73 -5.43 -20.65
N ASP A 65 20.03 -5.66 -20.85
CA ASP A 65 20.66 -6.96 -20.70
C ASP A 65 20.59 -7.46 -19.24
N LYS A 66 20.77 -6.58 -18.25
CA LYS A 66 20.58 -6.91 -16.83
C LYS A 66 19.12 -7.24 -16.50
N MET A 67 18.17 -6.50 -17.06
CA MET A 67 16.74 -6.78 -16.89
C MET A 67 16.36 -8.14 -17.49
N ASN A 68 16.88 -8.47 -18.67
CA ASN A 68 16.67 -9.76 -19.30
C ASN A 68 17.30 -10.91 -18.49
N GLN A 69 18.52 -10.74 -17.98
CA GLN A 69 19.15 -11.73 -17.08
C GLN A 69 18.35 -11.95 -15.79
N TRP A 70 17.75 -10.89 -15.25
CA TRP A 70 16.90 -10.98 -14.08
C TRP A 70 15.58 -11.70 -14.39
N LEU A 71 14.96 -11.42 -15.54
CA LEU A 71 13.76 -12.13 -16.02
C LEU A 71 14.03 -13.63 -16.24
N ASP A 72 15.16 -13.98 -16.86
CA ASP A 72 15.59 -15.37 -17.03
C ASP A 72 15.81 -16.07 -15.68
N SER A 73 16.34 -15.34 -14.70
CA SER A 73 16.54 -15.86 -13.34
C SER A 73 15.21 -16.12 -12.63
N LEU A 74 14.22 -15.24 -12.81
CA LEU A 74 12.87 -15.44 -12.28
C LEU A 74 12.15 -16.60 -12.97
N GLU A 75 12.33 -16.77 -14.29
CA GLU A 75 11.77 -17.89 -15.02
C GLU A 75 12.37 -19.22 -14.54
N LYS A 76 13.68 -19.26 -14.27
CA LYS A 76 14.34 -20.43 -13.65
C LYS A 76 13.81 -20.73 -12.27
N VAL A 77 13.60 -19.71 -11.42
CA VAL A 77 13.02 -19.90 -10.08
C VAL A 77 11.58 -20.43 -10.18
N LYS A 78 10.76 -19.89 -11.09
CA LYS A 78 9.38 -20.36 -11.31
C LYS A 78 9.33 -21.80 -11.82
N THR A 79 10.19 -22.15 -12.77
CA THR A 79 10.26 -23.51 -13.33
C THR A 79 10.81 -24.53 -12.34
N GLN A 80 11.70 -24.13 -11.44
CA GLN A 80 12.20 -24.97 -10.34
C GLN A 80 11.19 -25.11 -9.18
N LEU A 81 10.32 -24.13 -8.97
CA LEU A 81 9.25 -24.19 -7.98
C LEU A 81 8.05 -25.04 -8.42
N ALA A 82 7.75 -25.12 -9.72
CA ALA A 82 6.60 -25.87 -10.22
C ALA A 82 6.62 -27.38 -9.85
N PRO A 83 7.76 -28.11 -9.91
CA PRO A 83 7.86 -29.49 -9.42
C PRO A 83 7.69 -29.60 -7.90
N VAL A 84 8.16 -28.61 -7.14
CA VAL A 84 8.01 -28.56 -5.67
C VAL A 84 6.54 -28.35 -5.31
N GLU A 85 5.87 -27.42 -5.98
CA GLU A 85 4.43 -27.20 -5.86
C GLU A 85 3.63 -28.44 -6.24
N LYS A 86 4.00 -29.12 -7.34
CA LYS A 86 3.37 -30.37 -7.75
C LYS A 86 3.59 -31.49 -6.73
N SER A 87 4.78 -31.58 -6.13
CA SER A 87 5.11 -32.55 -5.08
C SER A 87 4.34 -32.26 -3.80
N ILE A 88 4.22 -30.98 -3.41
CA ILE A 88 3.39 -30.53 -2.29
C ILE A 88 1.92 -30.88 -2.54
N ASN A 89 1.42 -30.65 -3.76
CA ASN A 89 0.05 -30.99 -4.13
C ASN A 89 -0.19 -32.50 -4.20
N GLN A 90 0.81 -33.29 -4.60
CA GLN A 90 0.75 -34.75 -4.58
C GLN A 90 0.78 -35.31 -3.16
N ILE A 91 1.59 -34.74 -2.27
CA ILE A 91 1.60 -35.06 -0.82
C ILE A 91 0.26 -34.64 -0.18
N SER A 92 -0.28 -33.49 -0.58
CA SER A 92 -1.62 -33.03 -0.18
C SER A 92 -2.72 -33.99 -0.64
N ASN A 93 -2.61 -34.56 -1.84
CA ASN A 93 -3.60 -35.47 -2.38
C ASN A 93 -3.45 -36.92 -1.86
N SER A 94 -2.23 -37.36 -1.50
CA SER A 94 -1.99 -38.68 -0.90
C SER A 94 -2.24 -38.72 0.61
N ALA A 95 -2.32 -37.56 1.27
CA ALA A 95 -2.72 -37.42 2.67
C ALA A 95 -4.24 -37.56 2.90
N TYR A 96 -5.05 -37.81 1.87
CA TYR A 96 -6.47 -38.19 1.99
C TYR A 96 -6.67 -39.67 2.37
N SER A 97 -5.74 -40.26 3.12
CA SER A 97 -6.04 -41.46 3.91
C SER A 97 -6.68 -40.99 5.22
N LYS A 98 -7.82 -41.59 5.55
CA LYS A 98 -8.85 -41.11 6.49
C LYS A 98 -8.44 -40.97 7.97
N ASP A 99 -7.17 -41.10 8.32
CA ASP A 99 -6.75 -41.31 9.72
C ASP A 99 -5.54 -40.48 10.21
N SER A 100 -4.97 -39.57 9.40
CA SER A 100 -3.95 -38.65 9.92
C SER A 100 -4.39 -37.20 9.75
N LYS A 101 -4.92 -36.60 10.83
CA LYS A 101 -5.03 -35.14 10.95
C LYS A 101 -3.65 -34.54 10.70
N ASN A 102 -3.44 -34.01 9.51
CA ASN A 102 -2.15 -33.44 9.13
C ASN A 102 -2.02 -32.06 9.78
N LEU A 103 -1.58 -32.05 11.05
CA LEU A 103 -1.38 -30.86 11.89
C LEU A 103 -0.47 -29.80 11.22
N ILE A 104 0.31 -30.20 10.21
CA ILE A 104 1.17 -29.31 9.44
C ILE A 104 0.34 -28.39 8.51
N LEU A 105 -0.78 -28.86 7.95
CA LEU A 105 -1.65 -28.04 7.09
C LEU A 105 -2.46 -27.02 7.90
N SER A 106 -2.79 -27.33 9.15
CA SER A 106 -3.52 -26.41 10.04
C SER A 106 -2.64 -25.20 10.44
N LEU A 107 -1.30 -25.31 10.41
CA LEU A 107 -0.38 -24.19 10.68
C LEU A 107 -0.56 -22.98 9.73
N LYS A 108 -1.07 -23.19 8.51
CA LYS A 108 -1.37 -22.08 7.58
C LYS A 108 -2.49 -21.18 8.12
N GLU A 109 -3.47 -21.77 8.76
CA GLU A 109 -4.58 -21.04 9.41
C GLU A 109 -4.06 -20.28 10.63
N ALA A 110 -3.14 -20.88 11.39
CA ALA A 110 -2.48 -20.23 12.53
C ALA A 110 -1.76 -18.94 12.12
N LYS A 111 -1.06 -18.94 10.98
CA LYS A 111 -0.38 -17.74 10.47
C LYS A 111 -1.39 -16.62 10.23
N THR A 112 -2.46 -16.89 9.49
CA THR A 112 -3.48 -15.88 9.16
C THR A 112 -4.16 -15.35 10.43
N LEU A 113 -4.58 -16.24 11.32
CA LEU A 113 -5.24 -15.86 12.58
C LEU A 113 -4.30 -15.02 13.48
N SER A 114 -3.03 -15.40 13.56
CA SER A 114 -2.03 -14.64 14.34
C SER A 114 -1.75 -13.28 13.72
N GLN A 115 -1.69 -13.18 12.39
CA GLN A 115 -1.53 -11.91 11.68
C GLN A 115 -2.72 -10.99 11.90
N ASP A 116 -3.95 -11.51 11.84
CA ASP A 116 -5.16 -10.72 12.03
C ASP A 116 -5.29 -10.20 13.46
N ILE A 117 -4.98 -11.03 14.47
CA ILE A 117 -4.94 -10.59 15.87
C ILE A 117 -3.82 -9.57 16.09
N GLY A 118 -2.62 -9.83 15.55
CA GLY A 118 -1.50 -8.90 15.64
C GLY A 118 -1.83 -7.53 15.06
N ALA A 119 -2.53 -7.48 13.92
CA ALA A 119 -3.02 -6.24 13.33
C ALA A 119 -4.02 -5.52 14.25
N ASN A 120 -4.93 -6.24 14.89
CA ASN A 120 -5.89 -5.67 15.85
C ASN A 120 -5.20 -5.13 17.10
N VAL A 121 -4.23 -5.85 17.65
CA VAL A 121 -3.45 -5.41 18.81
C VAL A 121 -2.63 -4.16 18.51
N ARG A 122 -2.06 -4.05 17.30
CA ARG A 122 -1.33 -2.85 16.88
C ARG A 122 -2.20 -1.59 16.95
N ILE A 123 -3.48 -1.68 16.60
CA ILE A 123 -4.41 -0.54 16.69
C ILE A 123 -4.62 -0.11 18.15
N LEU A 124 -4.68 -1.07 19.09
CA LEU A 124 -4.72 -0.78 20.52
C LEU A 124 -3.43 -0.12 21.01
N GLU A 125 -2.28 -0.56 20.48
CA GLU A 125 -0.98 0.04 20.77
C GLU A 125 -0.92 1.50 20.28
N ASP A 126 -1.43 1.78 19.08
CA ASP A 126 -1.53 3.13 18.54
C ASP A 126 -2.43 4.03 19.41
N ALA A 127 -3.58 3.49 19.86
CA ALA A 127 -4.45 4.19 20.81
C ALA A 127 -3.76 4.49 22.14
N GLU A 128 -2.95 3.55 22.65
CA GLU A 128 -2.17 3.75 23.88
C GLU A 128 -1.07 4.79 23.71
N ARG A 129 -0.36 4.80 22.58
CA ARG A 129 0.63 5.84 22.26
C ARG A 129 0.00 7.23 22.22
N ILE A 130 -1.19 7.34 21.61
CA ILE A 130 -1.98 8.58 21.60
C ILE A 130 -2.33 9.01 23.03
N ARG A 131 -2.80 8.07 23.87
CA ARG A 131 -3.16 8.35 25.27
C ARG A 131 -1.97 8.87 26.07
N GLN A 132 -0.81 8.22 25.94
CA GLN A 132 0.43 8.61 26.64
C GLN A 132 0.92 10.00 26.23
N ASN A 133 0.66 10.40 24.98
CA ASN A 133 1.07 11.67 24.41
C ASN A 133 -0.07 12.71 24.34
N ARG A 134 -1.11 12.56 25.18
CA ARG A 134 -2.27 13.47 25.20
C ARG A 134 -1.89 14.94 25.35
N SER A 135 -0.90 15.26 26.18
CA SER A 135 -0.50 16.64 26.46
C SER A 135 0.02 17.34 25.20
N LEU A 136 0.86 16.64 24.43
CA LEU A 136 1.38 17.07 23.14
C LEU A 136 0.24 17.31 22.15
N LEU A 137 -0.69 16.37 22.04
CA LEU A 137 -1.82 16.47 21.10
C LEU A 137 -2.78 17.61 21.46
N THR A 138 -3.01 17.88 22.76
CA THR A 138 -3.91 18.94 23.20
C THR A 138 -3.29 20.34 23.19
N ASN A 139 -1.96 20.45 23.06
CA ASN A 139 -1.26 21.74 23.03
C ASN A 139 -1.19 22.29 21.59
N ILE A 140 -2.37 22.50 21.00
CA ILE A 140 -2.51 22.94 19.60
C ILE A 140 -2.16 24.43 19.52
N PRO A 141 -1.18 24.83 18.69
CA PRO A 141 -0.89 26.25 18.49
C PRO A 141 -1.97 26.92 17.64
N GLN A 142 -2.11 28.24 17.75
CA GLN A 142 -2.96 29.00 16.85
C GLN A 142 -2.37 28.93 15.43
N PHE A 143 -3.04 28.22 14.52
CA PHE A 143 -2.59 28.13 13.13
C PHE A 143 -2.91 29.43 12.35
N PRO A 144 -1.92 30.05 11.69
CA PRO A 144 -2.16 31.14 10.74
C PRO A 144 -3.07 30.70 9.57
N GLU A 145 -3.77 31.63 8.94
CA GLU A 145 -4.70 31.33 7.84
C GLU A 145 -3.99 30.71 6.62
N GLU A 146 -2.76 31.12 6.33
CA GLU A 146 -1.94 30.53 5.27
C GLU A 146 -1.63 29.05 5.56
N ILE A 147 -1.42 28.70 6.84
CA ILE A 147 -1.20 27.32 7.26
C ILE A 147 -2.48 26.51 7.15
N LYS A 148 -3.62 27.04 7.62
CA LYS A 148 -4.92 26.39 7.45
C LYS A 148 -5.23 26.13 5.98
N PHE A 149 -4.93 27.08 5.10
CA PHE A 149 -5.08 26.91 3.65
C PHE A 149 -4.24 25.73 3.12
N LEU A 150 -2.98 25.60 3.56
CA LEU A 150 -2.14 24.46 3.20
C LEU A 150 -2.70 23.13 3.74
N ILE A 151 -3.23 23.12 4.97
CA ILE A 151 -3.87 21.94 5.56
C ILE A 151 -5.07 21.49 4.71
N TYR A 152 -5.94 22.42 4.31
CA TYR A 152 -7.08 22.13 3.43
C TYR A 152 -6.62 21.60 2.07
N ARG A 153 -5.60 22.21 1.47
CA ARG A 153 -5.04 21.76 0.19
C ARG A 153 -4.44 20.36 0.26
N ALA A 154 -3.92 19.96 1.42
CA ALA A 154 -3.41 18.61 1.67
C ALA A 154 -4.52 17.58 1.92
N GLY A 155 -5.80 17.97 1.90
CA GLY A 155 -6.93 17.08 2.22
C GLY A 155 -7.05 16.78 3.72
N LEU A 156 -6.37 17.54 4.57
CA LEU A 156 -6.30 17.32 6.02
C LEU A 156 -7.27 18.25 6.77
N ALA A 157 -8.47 18.48 6.24
CA ALA A 157 -9.38 19.53 6.72
C ALA A 157 -9.65 19.49 8.25
N GLN A 158 -9.77 18.29 8.83
CA GLN A 158 -9.98 18.14 10.27
C GLN A 158 -8.78 18.58 11.11
N TRP A 159 -7.57 18.62 10.53
CA TRP A 159 -6.37 19.11 11.18
C TRP A 159 -6.24 20.63 11.18
N ALA A 160 -7.12 21.37 10.50
CA ALA A 160 -7.11 22.84 10.52
C ALA A 160 -7.66 23.41 11.84
N ASP A 161 -8.52 22.64 12.52
CA ASP A 161 -8.93 22.83 13.92
C ASP A 161 -9.28 21.46 14.53
N PRO A 162 -8.26 20.70 14.98
CA PRO A 162 -8.45 19.32 15.43
C PRO A 162 -8.99 19.21 16.86
N SER A 163 -9.23 20.34 17.54
CA SER A 163 -9.50 20.41 18.97
C SER A 163 -10.69 19.53 19.40
N ILE A 164 -11.78 19.57 18.64
CA ILE A 164 -13.01 18.82 18.94
C ILE A 164 -12.78 17.33 18.70
N GLN A 165 -12.21 16.96 17.56
CA GLN A 165 -11.99 15.58 17.16
C GLN A 165 -10.96 14.90 18.05
N LEU A 166 -9.88 15.60 18.43
CA LEU A 166 -8.90 15.11 19.41
C LEU A 166 -9.54 14.86 20.77
N LYS A 167 -10.37 15.78 21.25
CA LYS A 167 -11.07 15.62 22.53
C LYS A 167 -12.01 14.42 22.50
N GLU A 168 -12.77 14.24 21.43
CA GLU A 168 -13.65 13.08 21.27
C GLU A 168 -12.86 11.76 21.21
N MET A 169 -11.83 11.71 20.36
CA MET A 169 -10.96 10.54 20.21
C MET A 169 -10.30 10.15 21.53
N LEU A 170 -9.67 11.11 22.23
CA LEU A 170 -9.05 10.89 23.53
C LEU A 170 -10.06 10.41 24.57
N GLY A 171 -11.27 10.98 24.60
CA GLY A 171 -12.34 10.52 25.50
C GLY A 171 -12.76 9.07 25.24
N LYS A 172 -12.82 8.65 23.97
CA LYS A 172 -13.08 7.24 23.60
C LYS A 172 -11.92 6.32 23.97
N ILE A 173 -10.67 6.76 23.79
CA ILE A 173 -9.47 6.02 24.22
C ILE A 173 -9.43 5.85 25.75
N GLU A 174 -9.82 6.87 26.52
CA GLU A 174 -9.93 6.77 27.99
C GLU A 174 -11.09 5.84 28.43
N LYS A 175 -12.18 5.77 27.66
CA LYS A 175 -13.22 4.75 27.88
C LYS A 175 -12.65 3.35 27.62
N LEU A 176 -11.89 3.17 26.54
CA LEU A 176 -11.25 1.90 26.17
C LEU A 176 -10.28 1.40 27.26
N GLU A 177 -9.45 2.29 27.83
CA GLU A 177 -8.54 1.94 28.93
C GLU A 177 -9.29 1.41 30.15
N ARG A 178 -10.37 2.09 30.55
CA ARG A 178 -11.21 1.66 31.68
C ARG A 178 -11.87 0.32 31.45
N ILE A 179 -12.30 0.03 30.21
CA ILE A 179 -12.91 -1.26 29.85
C ILE A 179 -11.84 -2.36 29.86
N SER A 180 -10.68 -2.08 29.27
CA SER A 180 -9.52 -2.99 29.28
C SER A 180 -9.14 -3.38 30.71
N GLY A 181 -9.11 -2.42 31.64
CA GLY A 181 -8.83 -2.68 33.06
C GLY A 181 -9.83 -3.62 33.74
N LYS A 182 -11.10 -3.64 33.30
CA LYS A 182 -12.15 -4.51 33.84
C LYS A 182 -12.07 -5.93 33.29
N VAL A 183 -11.82 -6.07 31.99
CA VAL A 183 -11.88 -7.36 31.30
C VAL A 183 -10.53 -8.10 31.25
N ARG A 184 -9.44 -7.49 31.71
CA ARG A 184 -8.08 -8.08 31.66
C ARG A 184 -7.92 -9.43 32.38
N SER A 185 -8.79 -9.74 33.34
CA SER A 185 -8.80 -11.00 34.08
C SER A 185 -9.91 -11.96 33.64
N GLU A 186 -10.68 -11.58 32.63
CA GLU A 186 -11.74 -12.42 32.05
C GLU A 186 -11.14 -13.39 31.02
N SER A 187 -12.00 -14.20 30.39
CA SER A 187 -11.56 -15.12 29.33
C SER A 187 -11.05 -14.36 28.10
N VAL A 188 -10.21 -15.01 27.28
CA VAL A 188 -9.71 -14.43 26.01
C VAL A 188 -10.86 -13.99 25.09
N LEU A 189 -11.98 -14.72 25.10
CA LEU A 189 -13.17 -14.36 24.35
C LEU A 189 -13.88 -13.11 24.90
N GLU A 190 -13.87 -12.91 26.22
CA GLU A 190 -14.45 -11.71 26.81
C GLU A 190 -13.52 -10.48 26.63
N MET A 191 -12.21 -10.70 26.58
CA MET A 191 -11.24 -9.65 26.22
C MET A 191 -11.46 -9.08 24.80
N THR A 192 -12.22 -9.76 23.92
CA THR A 192 -12.54 -9.22 22.58
C THR A 192 -13.38 -7.94 22.64
N LYS A 193 -14.08 -7.70 23.76
CA LYS A 193 -14.80 -6.45 24.01
C LYS A 193 -13.89 -5.22 23.89
N ILE A 194 -12.58 -5.37 24.16
CA ILE A 194 -11.60 -4.30 23.98
C ILE A 194 -11.55 -3.88 22.51
N PHE A 195 -11.50 -4.83 21.58
CA PHE A 195 -11.48 -4.52 20.15
C PHE A 195 -12.82 -3.95 19.67
N GLU A 196 -13.95 -4.47 20.17
CA GLU A 196 -15.28 -3.94 19.85
C GLU A 196 -15.41 -2.47 20.25
N GLU A 197 -14.95 -2.12 21.46
CA GLU A 197 -14.94 -0.73 21.94
C GLU A 197 -13.92 0.14 21.20
N ALA A 198 -12.77 -0.41 20.81
CA ALA A 198 -11.81 0.29 19.97
C ALA A 198 -12.40 0.60 18.58
N ALA A 199 -13.32 -0.22 18.08
CA ALA A 199 -13.96 -0.02 16.78
C ALA A 199 -14.85 1.24 16.72
N ASP A 200 -15.25 1.78 17.86
CA ASP A 200 -16.05 3.01 17.95
C ASP A 200 -15.19 4.29 17.97
N ILE A 201 -13.86 4.14 18.05
CA ILE A 201 -12.91 5.22 17.88
C ILE A 201 -12.85 5.56 16.39
N THR A 202 -13.34 6.74 16.03
CA THR A 202 -13.30 7.24 14.65
C THR A 202 -11.93 7.83 14.31
N GLY A 203 -11.38 8.61 15.25
CA GLY A 203 -10.11 9.29 15.08
C GLY A 203 -10.21 10.59 14.26
N ILE A 204 -9.12 10.97 13.59
CA ILE A 204 -9.02 12.18 12.78
C ILE A 204 -8.58 11.77 11.37
N SER A 205 -9.32 12.22 10.36
CA SER A 205 -9.01 11.89 8.96
C SER A 205 -7.66 12.45 8.52
N GLY A 206 -6.92 11.62 7.79
CA GLY A 206 -5.58 11.92 7.32
C GLY A 206 -4.59 10.85 7.75
N SER A 207 -4.18 10.02 6.80
CA SER A 207 -3.18 8.98 7.03
C SER A 207 -1.86 9.57 7.58
N TRP A 208 -1.09 8.74 8.29
CA TRP A 208 0.27 9.09 8.71
C TRP A 208 1.13 9.61 7.53
N THR A 209 1.00 9.00 6.35
CA THR A 209 1.73 9.41 5.14
C THR A 209 1.37 10.83 4.73
N SER A 210 0.08 11.18 4.73
CA SER A 210 -0.40 12.53 4.39
C SER A 210 0.08 13.57 5.41
N LEU A 211 0.03 13.24 6.70
CA LEU A 211 0.55 14.10 7.78
C LEU A 211 2.06 14.31 7.68
N ASN A 212 2.81 13.24 7.39
CA ASN A 212 4.25 13.30 7.21
C ASN A 212 4.63 14.16 5.98
N GLN A 213 3.96 13.96 4.85
CA GLN A 213 4.14 14.79 3.66
C GLN A 213 3.82 16.27 3.92
N PHE A 214 2.74 16.55 4.64
CA PHE A 214 2.39 17.90 5.04
C PHE A 214 3.46 18.51 5.96
N SER A 215 3.94 17.76 6.96
CA SER A 215 5.00 18.20 7.87
C SER A 215 6.29 18.56 7.13
N ILE A 216 6.69 17.76 6.14
CA ILE A 216 7.85 18.04 5.26
C ILE A 216 7.60 19.32 4.43
N ALA A 217 6.46 19.43 3.75
CA ALA A 217 6.12 20.60 2.94
C ALA A 217 6.08 21.90 3.77
N LEU A 218 5.55 21.81 4.99
CA LEU A 218 5.54 22.93 5.94
C LEU A 218 6.96 23.34 6.31
N LYS A 219 7.84 22.38 6.61
CA LYS A 219 9.25 22.63 6.92
C LYS A 219 10.00 23.29 5.76
N GLU A 220 9.68 22.96 4.52
CA GLU A 220 10.31 23.52 3.31
C GLU A 220 9.71 24.89 2.88
N SER A 221 8.52 25.25 3.36
CA SER A 221 7.85 26.50 2.98
C SER A 221 8.61 27.78 3.41
N HIS A 222 8.40 28.92 2.73
CA HIS A 222 8.99 30.21 3.12
C HIS A 222 8.08 31.06 4.04
N LEU A 223 7.09 30.44 4.70
CA LEU A 223 6.15 31.15 5.58
C LEU A 223 6.85 31.63 6.87
N LYS A 224 6.58 32.88 7.26
CA LYS A 224 7.25 33.54 8.42
C LYS A 224 6.79 32.98 9.77
N ASP A 225 5.49 32.75 9.93
CA ASP A 225 4.88 32.37 11.23
C ASP A 225 4.58 30.87 11.33
N LYS A 226 5.44 30.04 10.75
CA LYS A 226 5.21 28.59 10.66
C LYS A 226 5.79 27.77 11.82
N ASN A 227 6.67 28.33 12.64
CA ASN A 227 7.50 27.54 13.57
C ASN A 227 6.67 26.73 14.58
N ALA A 228 5.63 27.33 15.16
CA ALA A 228 4.76 26.64 16.11
C ALA A 228 4.00 25.49 15.44
N SER A 229 3.40 25.75 14.28
CA SER A 229 2.72 24.72 13.47
C SER A 229 3.68 23.61 13.04
N MET A 230 4.88 23.97 12.59
CA MET A 230 5.91 23.03 12.17
C MET A 230 6.32 22.09 13.31
N ASN A 231 6.55 22.63 14.51
CA ASN A 231 6.87 21.82 15.68
C ASN A 231 5.71 20.89 16.03
N TYR A 232 4.48 21.40 16.07
CA TYR A 232 3.29 20.60 16.37
C TYR A 232 3.12 19.43 15.40
N PHE A 233 3.19 19.67 14.08
CA PHE A 233 3.03 18.59 13.09
C PHE A 233 4.24 17.64 13.06
N SER A 234 5.45 18.11 13.36
CA SER A 234 6.62 17.25 13.57
C SER A 234 6.40 16.30 14.75
N ASP A 235 5.91 16.84 15.86
CA ASP A 235 5.62 16.10 17.09
C ASP A 235 4.51 15.07 16.84
N VAL A 236 3.41 15.45 16.19
CA VAL A 236 2.31 14.55 15.79
C VAL A 236 2.82 13.38 14.93
N VAL A 237 3.63 13.67 13.89
CA VAL A 237 4.16 12.63 12.98
C VAL A 237 5.15 11.71 13.68
N SER A 238 5.92 12.24 14.65
CA SER A 238 6.91 11.48 15.41
C SER A 238 6.32 10.34 16.24
N LEU A 239 5.02 10.40 16.55
CA LEU A 239 4.29 9.34 17.25
C LEU A 239 4.22 8.05 16.42
N GLY A 240 4.33 8.16 15.09
CA GLY A 240 4.34 7.00 14.19
C GLY A 240 3.04 6.19 14.22
N VAL A 241 1.92 6.85 14.54
CA VAL A 241 0.58 6.25 14.64
C VAL A 241 -0.31 6.70 13.48
N ASP A 242 -1.28 5.87 13.13
CA ASP A 242 -2.39 6.29 12.28
C ASP A 242 -3.49 6.90 13.15
N PHE A 243 -3.93 8.11 12.80
CA PHE A 243 -5.03 8.79 13.49
C PHE A 243 -6.39 8.43 12.89
N GLU A 244 -6.46 7.80 11.72
CA GLU A 244 -7.71 7.46 11.04
C GLU A 244 -8.22 6.05 11.42
N PHE A 245 -8.64 5.90 12.68
CA PHE A 245 -9.10 4.61 13.24
C PHE A 245 -10.34 4.05 12.53
N SER A 246 -11.14 4.89 11.86
CA SER A 246 -12.29 4.47 11.04
C SER A 246 -11.91 3.43 9.98
N ASN A 247 -10.69 3.46 9.45
CA ASN A 247 -10.20 2.49 8.45
C ASN A 247 -10.07 1.06 9.02
N HIS A 248 -10.09 0.92 10.34
CA HIS A 248 -9.90 -0.35 11.03
C HIS A 248 -11.17 -0.89 11.69
N GLN A 249 -12.28 -0.13 11.67
CA GLN A 249 -13.52 -0.48 12.36
C GLN A 249 -14.05 -1.87 12.00
N THR A 250 -14.11 -2.22 10.71
CA THR A 250 -14.60 -3.53 10.26
C THR A 250 -13.76 -4.67 10.83
N ARG A 251 -12.44 -4.52 10.82
CA ARG A 251 -11.50 -5.53 11.31
C ARG A 251 -11.60 -5.70 12.84
N LEU A 252 -11.76 -4.59 13.55
CA LEU A 252 -11.94 -4.60 15.00
C LEU A 252 -13.28 -5.24 15.40
N ARG A 253 -14.36 -4.97 14.65
CA ARG A 253 -15.68 -5.61 14.87
C ARG A 253 -15.68 -7.12 14.61
N THR A 254 -14.83 -7.61 13.72
CA THR A 254 -14.72 -9.05 13.44
C THR A 254 -13.72 -9.79 14.36
N SER A 255 -13.07 -9.08 15.30
CA SER A 255 -12.09 -9.63 16.22
C SER A 255 -12.61 -10.81 17.06
N ARG A 256 -13.87 -10.77 17.50
CA ARG A 256 -14.49 -11.85 18.26
C ARG A 256 -14.50 -13.17 17.47
N THR A 257 -14.86 -13.10 16.19
CA THR A 257 -14.84 -14.25 15.29
C THR A 257 -13.41 -14.78 15.10
N ILE A 258 -12.43 -13.88 14.93
CA ILE A 258 -11.03 -14.26 14.77
C ILE A 258 -10.51 -14.98 16.02
N VAL A 259 -10.82 -14.46 17.21
CA VAL A 259 -10.43 -15.08 18.49
C VAL A 259 -11.13 -16.42 18.70
N LEU A 260 -12.41 -16.54 18.35
CA LEU A 260 -13.11 -17.83 18.37
C LEU A 260 -12.44 -18.86 17.47
N SER A 261 -12.09 -18.48 16.24
CA SER A 261 -11.36 -19.36 15.32
C SER A 261 -9.98 -19.75 15.86
N LEU A 262 -9.28 -18.83 16.54
CA LEU A 262 -8.00 -19.13 17.18
C LEU A 262 -8.15 -20.14 18.34
N VAL A 263 -9.15 -19.95 19.20
CA VAL A 263 -9.44 -20.88 20.29
C VAL A 263 -9.78 -22.26 19.73
N GLN A 264 -10.65 -22.33 18.73
CA GLN A 264 -11.01 -23.59 18.06
C GLN A 264 -9.80 -24.29 17.42
N TYR A 265 -8.93 -23.52 16.77
CA TYR A 265 -7.70 -24.02 16.18
C TYR A 265 -6.80 -24.69 17.23
N PHE A 266 -6.56 -24.03 18.37
CA PHE A 266 -5.74 -24.60 19.44
C PHE A 266 -6.44 -25.78 20.13
N ASP A 267 -7.75 -25.72 20.34
CA ASP A 267 -8.50 -26.85 20.89
C ASP A 267 -8.43 -28.09 20.00
N GLU A 268 -8.39 -27.92 18.67
CA GLU A 268 -8.25 -29.01 17.72
C GLU A 268 -6.83 -29.62 17.74
N ILE A 269 -5.80 -28.79 17.82
CA ILE A 269 -4.40 -29.24 17.86
C ILE A 269 -4.08 -29.96 19.16
N PHE A 270 -4.52 -29.41 20.28
CA PHE A 270 -4.23 -29.97 21.60
C PHE A 270 -5.23 -31.06 22.03
N GLY A 271 -6.22 -31.38 21.17
CA GLY A 271 -7.16 -32.47 21.42
C GLY A 271 -8.21 -32.17 22.50
N HIS A 272 -8.37 -30.90 22.90
CA HIS A 272 -9.42 -30.46 23.81
C HIS A 272 -10.81 -30.49 23.16
N SER A 273 -10.89 -30.57 21.83
CA SER A 273 -12.14 -30.80 21.11
C SER A 273 -11.98 -31.84 20.00
N LYS A 274 -13.03 -32.67 19.81
CA LYS A 274 -13.18 -33.46 18.58
C LYS A 274 -13.37 -32.46 17.44
N PRO A 275 -12.76 -32.67 16.25
CA PRO A 275 -12.92 -31.75 15.13
C PRO A 275 -14.41 -31.67 14.81
N LYS A 276 -15.06 -30.59 15.23
CA LYS A 276 -16.32 -30.21 14.61
C LYS A 276 -15.89 -29.62 13.30
N THR A 277 -16.24 -30.27 12.20
CA THR A 277 -16.31 -29.64 10.89
C THR A 277 -17.18 -28.40 11.04
N VAL A 278 -16.55 -27.27 11.35
CA VAL A 278 -17.14 -25.97 11.12
C VAL A 278 -17.05 -25.82 9.62
N THR A 279 -18.07 -26.34 8.93
CA THR A 279 -18.48 -25.72 7.69
C THR A 279 -18.73 -24.26 8.06
N ILE A 280 -17.73 -23.41 7.83
CA ILE A 280 -18.00 -22.02 7.51
C ILE A 280 -18.91 -22.18 6.29
N GLU A 281 -20.22 -22.15 6.52
CA GLU A 281 -21.18 -21.89 5.46
C GLU A 281 -20.81 -20.50 4.99
N LYS A 282 -19.87 -20.47 4.05
CA LYS A 282 -19.78 -19.39 3.11
C LYS A 282 -21.15 -19.44 2.45
N HIS A 283 -22.08 -18.61 2.94
CA HIS A 283 -23.25 -18.19 2.20
C HIS A 283 -22.70 -17.39 1.00
N VAL A 284 -22.05 -18.09 0.09
CA VAL A 284 -22.14 -17.75 -1.32
C VAL A 284 -23.56 -18.19 -1.61
N GLU A 285 -24.44 -17.24 -1.86
CA GLU A 285 -25.63 -17.51 -2.65
C GLU A 285 -25.14 -18.00 -4.02
N THR A 286 -24.68 -19.26 -4.08
CA THR A 286 -24.51 -19.96 -5.34
C THR A 286 -25.92 -20.09 -5.86
N ALA A 287 -26.26 -19.27 -6.86
CA ALA A 287 -27.50 -19.35 -7.59
C ALA A 287 -27.84 -20.83 -7.79
N SER A 288 -28.97 -21.26 -7.23
CA SER A 288 -29.34 -22.66 -7.27
C SER A 288 -29.37 -23.11 -8.73
N LEU A 289 -29.01 -24.36 -8.99
CA LEU A 289 -29.00 -24.89 -10.36
C LEU A 289 -30.38 -24.70 -11.03
N ALA A 290 -31.45 -24.69 -10.24
CA ALA A 290 -32.81 -24.32 -10.64
C ALA A 290 -32.96 -22.85 -11.07
N MET A 291 -32.32 -21.89 -10.39
CA MET A 291 -32.30 -20.47 -10.76
C MET A 291 -31.54 -20.25 -12.09
N ILE A 292 -30.40 -20.93 -12.28
CA ILE A 292 -29.64 -20.86 -13.54
C ILE A 292 -30.47 -21.43 -14.69
N ILE A 293 -31.11 -22.58 -14.50
CA ILE A 293 -32.02 -23.18 -15.48
C ILE A 293 -33.20 -22.22 -15.77
N GLY A 294 -33.77 -21.60 -14.75
CA GLY A 294 -34.87 -20.63 -14.91
C GLY A 294 -34.48 -19.42 -15.77
N ILE A 295 -33.28 -18.87 -15.56
CA ILE A 295 -32.76 -17.76 -16.38
C ILE A 295 -32.56 -18.20 -17.83
N CYS A 296 -32.01 -19.38 -18.06
CA CYS A 296 -31.83 -19.92 -19.42
C CYS A 296 -33.17 -20.11 -20.15
N ILE A 297 -34.19 -20.66 -19.47
CA ILE A 297 -35.52 -20.84 -20.04
C ILE A 297 -36.18 -19.47 -20.33
N GLY A 298 -36.03 -18.50 -19.42
CA GLY A 298 -36.55 -17.15 -19.59
C GLY A 298 -35.96 -16.43 -20.82
N ILE A 299 -34.65 -16.52 -21.03
CA ILE A 299 -33.97 -15.90 -22.19
C ILE A 299 -34.49 -16.50 -23.50
N VAL A 300 -34.69 -17.82 -23.57
CA VAL A 300 -35.23 -18.48 -24.77
C VAL A 300 -36.65 -18.00 -25.08
N PHE A 301 -37.49 -17.82 -24.05
CA PHE A 301 -38.84 -17.29 -24.22
C PHE A 301 -38.88 -15.84 -24.71
N VAL A 302 -37.97 -15.00 -24.21
CA VAL A 302 -37.86 -13.59 -24.65
C VAL A 302 -37.42 -13.51 -26.11
N ILE A 303 -36.48 -14.37 -26.53
CA ILE A 303 -36.04 -14.44 -27.94
C ILE A 303 -37.19 -14.88 -28.84
N LEU A 304 -37.95 -15.90 -28.43
CA LEU A 304 -39.11 -16.39 -29.18
C LEU A 304 -40.21 -15.32 -29.32
N LEU A 305 -40.52 -14.60 -28.23
CA LEU A 305 -41.49 -13.50 -28.27
C LEU A 305 -41.00 -12.35 -29.15
N ALA A 306 -39.72 -12.00 -29.10
CA ALA A 306 -39.15 -10.97 -29.96
C ALA A 306 -39.22 -11.36 -31.45
N THR A 307 -39.01 -12.64 -31.79
CA THR A 307 -39.18 -13.12 -33.18
C THR A 307 -40.62 -13.13 -33.65
N VAL A 308 -41.59 -13.34 -32.76
CA VAL A 308 -43.04 -13.29 -33.10
C VAL A 308 -43.53 -11.85 -33.27
N VAL A 309 -42.98 -10.90 -32.51
CA VAL A 309 -43.31 -9.47 -32.64
C VAL A 309 -42.63 -8.81 -33.86
N ALA A 310 -41.51 -9.37 -34.32
CA ALA A 310 -40.78 -8.90 -35.50
C ALA A 310 -41.30 -9.48 -36.84
N PHE A 311 -42.29 -10.37 -36.81
CA PHE A 311 -42.96 -10.96 -37.97
C PHE A 311 -44.40 -10.44 -38.06
#